data_AF-A0A527YAZ8-F1
#
_entry.id   AF-A0A527YAZ8-F1
#
_cell.length_a   1.000
_cell.length_b   1.000
_cell.length_c   1.000
_cell.angle_alpha   90.00
_cell.angle_beta   90.00
_cell.angle_gamma   90.00
#
_symmetry.space_group_name_H-M   'P 1'
#
loop_
_entity.id
_entity.type
_entity.pdbx_description
1 polymer ?
#
loop_
_entity_poly.entity_id
_entity_poly.type
_entity_poly.pdbx_seq_one_letter_code
_entity_poly.pdbx_strand_id
1 'polypeptide(L)' 'ELGRALLATGKVDQARKAIQQAADRGHVRAVFELGYLYATGTGLAVDRKQANTFYAAAADKGDPYGMTSWGRALFHG' A
#
# COMPACT_ATOMS: atom_id res chain seq x y z
N GLU A 1 2.39 -7.32 -9.57
CA GLU A 1 1.20 -7.13 -10.44
C GLU A 1 -0.06 -7.90 -10.01
N LEU A 2 0.06 -9.05 -9.34
CA LEU A 2 -1.10 -9.86 -8.89
C LEU A 2 -2.16 -9.11 -8.06
N GLY A 3 -1.76 -8.18 -7.20
CA GLY A 3 -2.70 -7.39 -6.39
C GLY A 3 -3.59 -6.45 -7.22
N ARG A 4 -3.01 -5.75 -8.22
CA ARG A 4 -3.75 -4.77 -9.04
C ARG A 4 -4.79 -5.41 -9.94
N ALA A 5 -4.52 -6.61 -10.46
CA ALA A 5 -5.46 -7.36 -11.30
C ALA A 5 -6.72 -7.82 -10.51
N LEU A 6 -6.57 -8.15 -9.23
CA LEU A 6 -7.71 -8.55 -8.38
C LEU A 6 -8.59 -7.37 -7.94
N LEU A 7 -8.00 -6.18 -7.77
CA LEU A 7 -8.76 -4.95 -7.46
C LEU A 7 -9.73 -4.55 -8.58
N ALA A 8 -9.39 -4.85 -9.85
CA ALA A 8 -10.22 -4.54 -11.01
C ALA A 8 -11.44 -5.45 -11.18
N THR A 9 -11.52 -6.59 -10.48
CA THR A 9 -12.58 -7.61 -10.67
C THR A 9 -13.63 -7.62 -9.54
N GLY A 10 -13.63 -6.62 -8.66
CA GLY A 10 -14.55 -6.55 -7.51
C GLY A 10 -14.19 -7.50 -6.35
N LYS A 11 -13.11 -8.29 -6.49
CA LYS A 11 -12.60 -9.19 -5.43
C LYS A 11 -11.62 -8.49 -4.50
N VAL A 12 -12.01 -7.32 -4.01
CA VAL A 12 -11.13 -6.41 -3.27
C VAL A 12 -10.58 -7.06 -2.00
N ASP A 13 -11.37 -7.86 -1.30
CA ASP A 13 -10.90 -8.59 -0.12
C ASP A 13 -9.82 -9.63 -0.41
N GLN A 14 -9.93 -10.34 -1.54
CA GLN A 14 -8.93 -11.32 -1.95
C GLN A 14 -7.63 -10.62 -2.38
N ALA A 15 -7.75 -9.50 -3.09
CA ALA A 15 -6.62 -8.66 -3.45
C ALA A 15 -5.87 -8.17 -2.20
N ARG A 16 -6.60 -7.60 -1.24
CA ARG A 16 -6.04 -7.14 0.04
C ARG A 16 -5.35 -8.27 0.79
N LYS A 17 -5.98 -9.44 0.89
CA LYS A 17 -5.40 -10.60 1.58
C LYS A 17 -4.11 -11.08 0.91
N ALA A 18 -4.08 -11.13 -0.42
CA ALA A 18 -2.88 -11.50 -1.17
C ALA A 18 -1.75 -10.46 -1.00
N ILE A 19 -2.08 -9.18 -1.03
CA ILE A 19 -1.12 -8.09 -0.81
C ILE A 19 -0.58 -8.17 0.63
N GLN A 20 -1.44 -8.38 1.63
CA GLN A 20 -1.02 -8.56 3.03
C GLN A 20 -0.05 -9.73 3.18
N GLN A 21 -0.39 -10.90 2.63
CA GLN A 21 0.50 -12.07 2.67
C GLN A 21 1.86 -11.81 1.99
N ALA A 22 1.88 -11.05 0.88
CA ALA A 22 3.13 -10.68 0.23
C ALA A 22 3.95 -9.70 1.09
N ALA A 23 3.29 -8.74 1.74
CA ALA A 23 3.93 -7.80 2.66
C ALA A 23 4.53 -8.53 3.87
N ASP A 24 3.80 -9.50 4.44
CA ASP A 24 4.24 -10.34 5.57
C ASP A 24 5.45 -11.20 5.18
N ARG A 25 5.57 -11.59 3.92
CA ARG A 25 6.75 -12.28 3.36
C ARG A 25 7.92 -11.34 3.03
N GLY A 26 7.82 -10.07 3.38
CA GLY A 26 8.88 -9.08 3.18
C GLY A 26 8.90 -8.44 1.79
N HIS A 27 7.86 -8.65 0.96
CA HIS A 27 7.81 -8.05 -0.36
C HIS A 27 7.56 -6.54 -0.24
N VAL A 28 8.61 -5.75 -0.38
CA VAL A 28 8.60 -4.29 -0.18
C VAL A 28 7.51 -3.60 -1.00
N ARG A 29 7.34 -3.99 -2.27
CA ARG A 29 6.28 -3.45 -3.13
C ARG A 29 4.87 -3.69 -2.57
N ALA A 30 4.65 -4.80 -1.87
CA ALA A 30 3.35 -5.10 -1.30
C ALA A 30 3.07 -4.24 -0.05
N VAL A 31 4.10 -3.87 0.70
CA VAL A 31 3.99 -2.88 1.78
C VAL A 31 3.49 -1.54 1.22
N PHE A 32 4.05 -1.08 0.09
CA PHE A 32 3.54 0.11 -0.60
C PHE A 32 2.08 -0.06 -1.05
N GLU A 33 1.73 -1.19 -1.67
CA GLU A 33 0.36 -1.41 -2.17
C GLU A 33 -0.66 -1.49 -1.01
N LEU A 34 -0.30 -1.97 0.18
CA LEU A 34 -1.15 -1.84 1.37
C LEU A 34 -1.41 -0.37 1.72
N GLY A 35 -0.36 0.45 1.76
CA GLY A 35 -0.49 1.89 1.98
C GLY A 35 -1.41 2.55 0.96
N TYR A 36 -1.30 2.14 -0.30
CA TYR A 36 -2.19 2.60 -1.37
C TYR A 36 -3.66 2.27 -1.10
N LEU A 37 -3.97 1.03 -0.68
CA LEU A 37 -5.34 0.65 -0.34
C LEU A 37 -5.94 1.48 0.80
N TYR A 38 -5.14 1.80 1.82
CA TYR A 38 -5.53 2.70 2.91
C TYR A 38 -5.71 4.16 2.48
N ALA A 39 -4.90 4.64 1.53
CA ALA A 39 -5.03 5.99 1.00
C ALA A 39 -6.28 6.16 0.13
N THR A 40 -6.64 5.13 -0.66
CA THR A 40 -7.77 5.18 -1.60
C THR A 40 -9.09 4.68 -1.03
N GLY A 41 -9.07 3.97 0.11
CA GLY A 41 -10.25 3.34 0.68
C GLY A 41 -10.78 2.18 -0.17
N THR A 42 -9.91 1.51 -0.92
CA THR A 42 -10.33 0.42 -1.81
C THR A 42 -10.62 -0.85 -0.98
N GLY A 43 -11.90 -1.07 -0.68
CA GLY A 43 -12.39 -2.21 0.13
C GLY A 43 -12.11 -2.08 1.62
N LEU A 44 -11.82 -0.86 2.08
CA LEU A 44 -11.59 -0.53 3.47
C LEU A 44 -11.87 0.97 3.69
N ALA A 45 -12.08 1.38 4.93
CA ALA A 45 -12.23 2.79 5.24
C ALA A 45 -10.92 3.52 4.93
N VAL A 46 -11.02 4.72 4.33
CA VAL A 46 -9.85 5.58 4.08
C VAL A 46 -9.16 5.88 5.41
N ASP A 47 -7.87 5.58 5.50
CA ASP A 47 -7.02 5.93 6.62
C ASP A 47 -5.66 6.41 6.10
N ARG A 48 -5.53 7.73 5.95
CA ARG A 48 -4.31 8.35 5.43
C ARG A 48 -3.13 8.22 6.40
N LYS A 49 -3.39 8.14 7.72
CA LYS A 49 -2.32 7.99 8.71
C LYS A 49 -1.72 6.60 8.64
N GLN A 50 -2.58 5.58 8.54
CA GLN A 50 -2.15 4.21 8.30
C GLN A 50 -1.42 4.09 6.95
N ALA A 51 -1.93 4.71 5.89
CA ALA A 51 -1.29 4.73 4.58
C ALA A 51 0.14 5.30 4.63
N ASN A 52 0.31 6.44 5.30
CA ASN A 52 1.61 7.08 5.48
C ASN A 52 2.61 6.19 6.24
N THR A 53 2.13 5.43 7.23
CA THR A 53 2.96 4.47 7.96
C THR A 53 3.51 3.38 7.03
N PHE A 54 2.67 2.86 6.12
CA PHE A 54 3.11 1.90 5.11
C PHE A 54 4.05 2.51 4.07
N TYR A 55 3.81 3.76 3.64
CA TYR A 55 4.71 4.45 2.71
C TYR A 55 6.09 4.69 3.32
N ALA A 56 6.16 5.12 4.58
CA ALA A 56 7.41 5.25 5.31
C ALA A 56 8.15 3.91 5.38
N ALA A 57 7.46 2.83 5.78
CA ALA A 57 8.06 1.50 5.85
C ALA A 57 8.56 0.97 4.49
N ALA A 58 7.85 1.30 3.39
CA ALA A 58 8.30 0.96 2.04
C ALA A 58 9.50 1.82 1.61
N ALA A 59 9.50 3.11 1.96
CA ALA A 59 10.61 4.02 1.70
C ALA A 59 11.90 3.59 2.41
N ASP A 60 11.79 3.22 3.69
CA ASP A 60 12.93 2.75 4.51
C ASP A 60 13.59 1.49 3.92
N LYS A 61 12.83 0.70 3.15
CA LYS A 61 13.31 -0.50 2.47
C LYS A 61 13.71 -0.29 1.01
N GLY A 62 13.78 0.95 0.54
CA GLY A 62 14.25 1.25 -0.81
C GLY A 62 13.17 1.28 -1.90
N ASP A 63 11.87 1.22 -1.56
CA ASP A 63 10.82 1.28 -2.59
C ASP A 63 10.76 2.68 -3.22
N PRO A 64 10.94 2.83 -4.54
CA PRO A 64 10.91 4.14 -5.17
C PRO A 64 9.55 4.84 -5.02
N TYR A 65 8.46 4.08 -4.98
CA TYR A 65 7.11 4.63 -4.83
C TYR A 65 6.78 4.90 -3.37
N GLY A 66 7.27 4.07 -2.46
CA GLY A 66 7.29 4.34 -1.02
C GLY A 66 7.98 5.67 -0.73
N MET A 67 9.20 5.87 -1.24
CA MET A 67 9.96 7.12 -1.10
C MET A 67 9.21 8.32 -1.68
N THR A 68 8.65 8.18 -2.88
CA THR A 68 7.90 9.26 -3.52
C THR A 68 6.63 9.61 -2.75
N SER A 69 5.85 8.61 -2.34
CA SER A 69 4.61 8.81 -1.59
C SER A 69 4.85 9.33 -0.18
N TRP A 70 5.89 8.82 0.50
CA TRP A 70 6.27 9.30 1.82
C TRP A 70 6.82 10.72 1.77
N GLY A 71 7.68 11.03 0.79
CA GLY A 71 8.13 12.39 0.55
C GLY A 71 6.95 13.34 0.33
N ARG A 72 5.99 12.98 -0.52
CA ARG A 72 4.76 13.77 -0.71
C ARG A 72 3.97 13.93 0.59
N ALA A 73 3.83 12.87 1.38
CA ALA A 73 3.14 12.91 2.66
C ALA A 73 3.83 13.82 3.68
N LEU A 74 5.16 13.94 3.65
CA LEU A 74 5.92 14.87 4.48
C LEU A 74 5.78 16.33 4.03
N PHE A 75 5.68 16.59 2.72
CA PHE A 75 5.52 17.95 2.18
C PHE A 75 4.09 18.50 2.29
N HIS A 76 3.08 17.64 2.30
CA HIS A 76 1.66 18.03 2.29
C HIS A 76 0.85 17.53 3.50
N GLY A 77 1.52 16.96 4.51
CA GLY A 77 0.92 16.40 5.73
C GLY A 77 0.67 17.42 6.82
#